data_AF-A0A8J7C856-F1
#
_entry.id   AF-A0A8J7C856-F1
#
_cell.length_a   1.000
_cell.length_b   1.000
_cell.length_c   1.000
_cell.angle_alpha   90.00
_cell.angle_beta   90.00
_cell.angle_gamma   90.00
#
_symmetry.space_group_name_H-M   'P 1'
#
loop_
_entity.id
_entity.type
_entity.pdbx_description
1 polymer ?
#
loop_
_entity_poly.entity_id
_entity_poly.type
_entity_poly.pdbx_seq_one_letter_code
_entity_poly.pdbx_strand_id
1 'polypeptide(L)'
;MGAEVAIHPVNFFKKFDSQRSRIEYWYPTLKRYSDTKFKYILINKLQDETGLETLGQTNLGLAARSSRKRVKEALQHSGYSLAELTQYLLIWQCFQEVRNSIKLGVDKLKPEHFQEIAKLYSLQILSLEQKPKLSADESKIWLENIGKAIRQLLNPPLDSLDTYYAQLNGDVSLIDNIPAQIKVDEEMNQIVDELRNFLSHLLEELKETQEKQMLFLRYGLELKQAQVGKELRNQEQYQICRRLQQLNNYILTEIFTWANLEPSSEGLNEIEAVLCQYYSEKIDGFFARTIQFLGRQSREVLKLFYIVKLKPSEIGDKIHASEQEVKDLLQAIRQWLYSSITEQIQVEIQIQFQPQGVAEHKIHLLTENRLETILQLYLQ
;
A
#
# COMPACT_ATOMS: atom_id res chain seq x y z
N MET A 1 -11.51 -3.18 -17.68
CA MET A 1 -10.64 -2.86 -16.52
C MET A 1 -9.35 -2.15 -16.93
N GLY A 2 -8.49 -2.74 -17.77
CA GLY A 2 -7.41 -1.97 -18.43
C GLY A 2 -7.95 -0.84 -19.33
N ALA A 3 -9.16 -1.00 -19.87
CA ALA A 3 -9.82 -0.03 -20.73
C ALA A 3 -10.06 1.34 -20.07
N GLU A 4 -10.55 1.47 -18.82
CA GLU A 4 -10.84 2.80 -18.24
C GLU A 4 -9.56 3.59 -17.93
N VAL A 5 -8.52 2.90 -17.43
CA VAL A 5 -7.19 3.48 -17.20
C VAL A 5 -6.53 3.85 -18.52
N ALA A 6 -6.77 3.07 -19.60
CA ALA A 6 -6.28 3.37 -20.95
C ALA A 6 -7.09 4.48 -21.66
N ILE A 7 -8.39 4.62 -21.37
CA ILE A 7 -9.29 5.58 -22.02
C ILE A 7 -9.21 6.96 -21.34
N HIS A 8 -9.10 7.02 -20.00
CA HIS A 8 -9.05 8.28 -19.24
C HIS A 8 -7.99 8.29 -18.12
N PRO A 9 -6.69 8.08 -18.44
CA PRO A 9 -5.61 8.02 -17.44
C PRO A 9 -5.52 9.29 -16.59
N VAL A 10 -5.72 10.47 -17.20
CA VAL A 10 -5.68 11.77 -16.51
C VAL A 10 -6.74 11.87 -15.39
N ASN A 11 -7.93 11.31 -15.61
CA ASN A 11 -8.99 11.30 -14.60
C ASN A 11 -8.72 10.27 -13.48
N PHE A 12 -8.07 9.16 -13.82
CA PHE A 12 -7.62 8.18 -12.84
C PHE A 12 -6.52 8.72 -11.92
N PHE A 13 -5.68 9.64 -12.38
CA PHE A 13 -4.62 10.25 -11.56
C PHE A 13 -4.88 11.69 -11.12
N LYS A 14 -6.08 12.26 -11.38
CA LYS A 14 -6.43 13.67 -11.09
C LYS A 14 -6.20 14.16 -9.64
N LYS A 15 -6.06 13.25 -8.68
CA LYS A 15 -5.75 13.55 -7.26
C LYS A 15 -4.55 12.74 -6.74
N PHE A 16 -3.80 12.10 -7.64
CA PHE A 16 -2.57 11.42 -7.27
C PHE A 16 -1.47 12.48 -7.18
N ASP A 17 -0.93 12.67 -5.98
CA ASP A 17 0.16 13.59 -5.76
C ASP A 17 1.47 13.01 -6.33
N SER A 18 1.77 13.41 -7.57
CA SER A 18 2.99 13.00 -8.26
C SER A 18 4.26 13.63 -7.70
N GLN A 19 4.16 14.69 -6.88
CA GLN A 19 5.31 15.31 -6.22
C GLN A 19 5.75 14.45 -5.02
N ARG A 20 4.80 13.93 -4.22
CA ARG A 20 5.09 12.93 -3.19
C ARG A 20 5.74 11.66 -3.74
N SER A 21 5.34 11.20 -4.93
CA SER A 21 5.97 10.04 -5.58
C SER A 21 7.40 10.29 -6.09
N ARG A 22 7.86 11.55 -6.14
CA ARG A 22 9.25 11.88 -6.52
C ARG A 22 10.20 11.90 -5.33
N ILE A 23 9.67 11.94 -4.11
CA ILE A 23 10.47 12.21 -2.90
C ILE A 23 10.77 10.94 -2.12
N GLU A 24 10.00 9.85 -2.27
CA GLU A 24 10.32 8.42 -2.03
C GLU A 24 9.02 7.64 -1.74
N TYR A 25 9.02 6.31 -1.91
CA TYR A 25 7.82 5.43 -1.80
C TYR A 25 6.76 5.63 -2.90
N TRP A 26 7.18 5.76 -4.16
CA TRP A 26 6.25 5.87 -5.29
C TRP A 26 5.36 4.63 -5.44
N TYR A 27 5.91 3.43 -5.25
CA TYR A 27 5.17 2.18 -5.49
C TYR A 27 4.14 1.88 -4.39
N PRO A 28 4.43 1.95 -3.08
CA PRO A 28 3.41 1.77 -2.04
C PRO A 28 2.33 2.85 -2.08
N THR A 29 2.70 4.10 -2.37
CA THR A 29 1.75 5.21 -2.48
C THR A 29 0.85 5.04 -3.70
N LEU A 30 1.42 4.66 -4.85
CA LEU A 30 0.67 4.37 -6.07
C LEU A 30 -0.19 3.12 -5.91
N LYS A 31 0.34 2.06 -5.31
CA LYS A 31 -0.40 0.81 -5.05
C LYS A 31 -1.56 1.07 -4.10
N ARG A 32 -1.35 1.76 -2.98
CA ARG A 32 -2.42 2.10 -2.04
C ARG A 32 -3.46 3.04 -2.67
N TYR A 33 -3.01 4.06 -3.41
CA TYR A 33 -3.91 4.96 -4.14
C TYR A 33 -4.71 4.20 -5.19
N SER A 34 -4.05 3.33 -5.95
CA SER A 34 -4.66 2.53 -7.00
C SER A 34 -5.61 1.49 -6.41
N ASP A 35 -5.21 0.72 -5.41
CA ASP A 35 -6.06 -0.27 -4.71
C ASP A 35 -7.28 0.40 -4.09
N THR A 36 -7.10 1.56 -3.47
CA THR A 36 -8.20 2.34 -2.91
C THR A 36 -9.13 2.84 -4.02
N LYS A 37 -8.58 3.47 -5.06
CA LYS A 37 -9.37 4.02 -6.16
C LYS A 37 -10.03 2.92 -6.99
N PHE A 38 -9.38 1.78 -7.18
CA PHE A 38 -9.95 0.59 -7.81
C PHE A 38 -11.07 0.03 -6.94
N LYS A 39 -10.87 -0.11 -5.62
CA LYS A 39 -11.92 -0.55 -4.70
C LYS A 39 -13.14 0.37 -4.76
N TYR A 40 -12.96 1.69 -4.80
CA TYR A 40 -14.08 2.63 -4.93
C TYR A 40 -14.71 2.63 -6.33
N ILE A 41 -13.94 2.60 -7.42
CA ILE A 41 -14.46 2.64 -8.80
C ILE A 41 -15.14 1.32 -9.18
N LEU A 42 -14.54 0.17 -8.89
CA LEU A 42 -15.13 -1.14 -9.18
C LEU A 42 -16.41 -1.36 -8.37
N ILE A 43 -16.41 -0.99 -7.08
CA ILE A 43 -17.58 -1.18 -6.24
C ILE A 43 -18.72 -0.26 -6.69
N ASN A 44 -18.44 1.00 -7.04
CA ASN A 44 -19.47 1.91 -7.54
C ASN A 44 -20.00 1.48 -8.93
N LYS A 45 -19.13 1.06 -9.86
CA LYS A 45 -19.59 0.57 -11.18
C LYS A 45 -20.35 -0.75 -11.08
N LEU A 46 -19.94 -1.67 -10.20
CA LEU A 46 -20.69 -2.89 -9.92
C LEU A 46 -22.05 -2.58 -9.27
N GLN A 47 -22.16 -1.54 -8.44
CA GLN A 47 -23.44 -1.07 -7.87
C GLN A 47 -24.37 -0.49 -8.95
N ASP A 48 -23.84 0.35 -9.84
CA ASP A 48 -24.59 0.95 -10.95
C ASP A 48 -25.10 -0.10 -11.96
N GLU A 49 -24.30 -1.15 -12.20
CA GLU A 49 -24.65 -2.21 -13.17
C GLU A 49 -25.50 -3.35 -12.59
N THR A 50 -25.40 -3.66 -11.29
CA THR A 50 -26.09 -4.82 -10.70
C THR A 50 -27.27 -4.48 -9.78
N GLY A 51 -27.45 -3.23 -9.35
CA GLY A 51 -28.54 -2.83 -8.45
C GLY A 51 -28.50 -3.51 -7.07
N LEU A 52 -27.39 -4.19 -6.74
CA LEU A 52 -27.22 -4.95 -5.51
C LEU A 52 -26.69 -4.06 -4.38
N GLU A 53 -27.57 -3.36 -3.67
CA GLU A 53 -27.30 -2.84 -2.33
C GLU A 53 -27.16 -4.00 -1.33
N THR A 54 -26.14 -4.87 -1.46
CA THR A 54 -25.98 -6.02 -0.58
C THR A 54 -24.89 -5.82 0.46
N LEU A 55 -25.36 -5.70 1.71
CA LEU A 55 -24.75 -6.19 2.95
C LEU A 55 -23.23 -6.37 3.00
N GLY A 56 -22.55 -5.25 3.17
CA GLY A 56 -21.14 -5.26 3.56
C GLY A 56 -20.61 -3.89 3.95
N GLN A 57 -21.30 -2.82 3.51
CA GLN A 57 -20.76 -1.47 3.61
C GLN A 57 -21.71 -0.44 4.22
N THR A 58 -22.96 -0.77 4.56
CA THR A 58 -23.82 0.14 5.34
C THR A 58 -23.33 0.19 6.79
N ASN A 59 -23.58 1.32 7.49
CA ASN A 59 -23.22 1.45 8.91
C ASN A 59 -23.79 0.28 9.74
N LEU A 60 -25.04 -0.06 9.49
CA LEU A 60 -25.73 -1.17 10.15
C LEU A 60 -25.14 -2.53 9.78
N GLY A 61 -24.76 -2.74 8.52
CA GLY A 61 -24.07 -3.96 8.07
C GLY A 61 -22.70 -4.14 8.73
N LEU A 62 -21.95 -3.05 8.92
CA LEU A 62 -20.68 -3.05 9.63
C LEU A 62 -20.86 -3.34 11.12
N ALA A 63 -21.83 -2.69 11.77
CA ALA A 63 -22.18 -2.94 13.16
C ALA A 63 -22.60 -4.41 13.39
N ALA A 64 -23.34 -4.99 12.44
CA ALA A 64 -23.84 -6.36 12.55
C ALA A 64 -22.74 -7.42 12.45
N ARG A 65 -21.71 -7.19 11.64
CA ARG A 65 -20.63 -8.17 11.38
C ARG A 65 -19.42 -8.00 12.27
N SER A 66 -19.30 -6.88 12.97
CA SER A 66 -18.17 -6.59 13.83
C SER A 66 -18.26 -7.38 15.13
N SER A 67 -17.11 -7.75 15.71
CA SER A 67 -17.06 -8.37 17.03
C SER A 67 -17.22 -7.32 18.14
N ARG A 68 -17.57 -7.75 19.35
CA ARG A 68 -17.63 -6.88 20.53
C ARG A 68 -16.31 -6.13 20.76
N LYS A 69 -15.18 -6.82 20.56
CA LYS A 69 -13.83 -6.25 20.66
C LYS A 69 -13.63 -5.12 19.65
N ARG A 70 -13.99 -5.34 18.38
CA ARG A 70 -13.84 -4.37 17.30
C ARG A 70 -14.75 -3.15 17.46
N VAL A 71 -15.98 -3.34 17.97
CA VAL A 71 -16.90 -2.25 18.29
C VAL A 71 -16.33 -1.39 19.43
N LYS A 72 -15.80 -2.03 20.48
CA LYS A 72 -15.15 -1.35 21.60
C LYS A 72 -13.97 -0.51 21.13
N GLU A 73 -13.06 -1.10 20.35
CA GLU A 73 -11.89 -0.41 19.79
C GLU A 73 -12.29 0.80 18.93
N ALA A 74 -13.28 0.63 18.04
CA ALA A 74 -13.75 1.69 17.17
C ALA A 74 -14.36 2.88 17.94
N LEU A 75 -15.14 2.60 18.99
CA LEU A 75 -15.73 3.64 19.84
C LEU A 75 -14.67 4.36 20.68
N GLN A 76 -13.67 3.63 21.21
CA GLN A 76 -12.55 4.26 21.93
C GLN A 76 -11.74 5.17 21.01
N HIS A 77 -11.43 4.71 19.81
CA HIS A 77 -10.73 5.50 18.79
C HIS A 77 -11.54 6.75 18.37
N SER A 78 -12.87 6.71 18.48
CA SER A 78 -13.74 7.84 18.15
C SER A 78 -13.98 8.80 19.32
N GLY A 79 -13.26 8.66 20.44
CA GLY A 79 -13.28 9.59 21.57
C GLY A 79 -14.47 9.44 22.53
N TYR A 80 -15.23 8.34 22.46
CA TYR A 80 -16.35 8.12 23.39
C TYR A 80 -15.86 7.84 24.82
N SER A 81 -16.52 8.44 25.81
CA SER A 81 -16.20 8.24 27.23
C SER A 81 -16.53 6.82 27.71
N LEU A 82 -15.96 6.40 28.85
CA LEU A 82 -16.19 5.07 29.43
C LEU A 82 -17.68 4.80 29.73
N ALA A 83 -18.41 5.85 30.15
CA ALA A 83 -19.84 5.79 30.44
C ALA A 83 -20.68 5.61 29.17
N GLU A 84 -20.31 6.29 28.07
CA GLU A 84 -20.96 6.14 26.77
C GLU A 84 -20.63 4.78 26.13
N LEU A 85 -19.38 4.34 26.21
CA LEU A 85 -18.94 3.07 25.68
C LEU A 85 -19.73 1.89 26.25
N THR A 86 -20.05 1.94 27.55
CA THR A 86 -20.88 0.92 28.20
C THR A 86 -22.30 0.90 27.61
N GLN A 87 -22.88 2.07 27.34
CA GLN A 87 -24.22 2.21 26.76
C GLN A 87 -24.26 1.78 25.28
N TYR A 88 -23.23 2.13 24.50
CA TYR A 88 -23.10 1.76 23.09
C TYR A 88 -22.80 0.26 22.91
N LEU A 89 -22.04 -0.36 23.81
CA LEU A 89 -21.84 -1.81 23.79
C LEU A 89 -23.11 -2.56 24.19
N LEU A 90 -23.89 -2.02 25.12
CA LEU A 90 -25.17 -2.61 25.53
C LEU A 90 -26.18 -2.60 24.39
N ILE A 91 -26.35 -1.47 23.70
CA ILE A 91 -27.28 -1.42 22.55
C ILE A 91 -26.83 -2.33 21.41
N TRP A 92 -25.51 -2.43 21.18
CA TRP A 92 -24.96 -3.34 20.19
C TRP A 92 -25.25 -4.80 20.55
N GLN A 93 -25.17 -5.16 21.83
CA GLN A 93 -25.52 -6.49 22.30
C GLN A 93 -27.01 -6.78 22.10
N CYS A 94 -27.91 -5.86 22.48
CA CYS A 94 -29.35 -6.00 22.21
C CYS A 94 -29.64 -6.17 20.72
N PHE A 95 -28.94 -5.42 19.87
CA PHE A 95 -29.01 -5.56 18.41
C PHE A 95 -28.58 -6.95 17.92
N GLN A 96 -27.48 -7.50 18.45
CA GLN A 96 -27.04 -8.85 18.12
C GLN A 96 -28.05 -9.92 18.55
N GLU A 97 -28.65 -9.78 19.73
CA GLU A 97 -29.67 -10.69 20.25
C GLU A 97 -30.92 -10.71 19.37
N VAL A 98 -31.47 -9.53 19.04
CA VAL A 98 -32.62 -9.40 18.13
C VAL A 98 -32.29 -9.99 16.76
N ARG A 99 -31.13 -9.63 16.19
CA ARG A 99 -30.69 -10.15 14.88
C ARG A 99 -30.59 -11.68 14.87
N ASN A 100 -29.98 -12.26 15.89
CA ASN A 100 -29.78 -13.71 15.99
C ASN A 100 -31.11 -14.45 16.17
N SER A 101 -32.10 -13.84 16.82
CA SER A 101 -33.44 -14.43 17.01
C SER A 101 -34.27 -14.49 15.72
N ILE A 102 -34.10 -13.50 14.82
CA ILE A 102 -34.93 -13.35 13.62
C ILE A 102 -34.37 -14.15 12.42
N LYS A 103 -33.10 -14.58 12.46
CA LYS A 103 -32.42 -15.30 11.35
C LYS A 103 -32.56 -14.62 9.96
N LEU A 104 -32.79 -13.31 9.92
CA LEU A 104 -32.91 -12.51 8.69
C LEU A 104 -31.58 -11.78 8.41
N GLY A 105 -31.31 -11.53 7.13
CA GLY A 105 -30.27 -10.60 6.69
C GLY A 105 -30.52 -9.17 7.22
N VAL A 106 -29.44 -8.42 7.47
CA VAL A 106 -29.46 -7.08 8.11
C VAL A 106 -30.20 -6.02 7.26
N ASP A 107 -30.41 -6.33 5.99
CA ASP A 107 -31.06 -5.58 4.92
C ASP A 107 -32.61 -5.66 4.96
N LYS A 108 -33.17 -6.42 5.91
CA LYS A 108 -34.62 -6.52 6.13
C LYS A 108 -35.07 -6.01 7.51
N LEU A 109 -34.22 -5.23 8.19
CA LEU A 109 -34.59 -4.64 9.48
C LEU A 109 -35.74 -3.63 9.31
N LYS A 110 -36.96 -4.06 9.62
CA LYS A 110 -38.15 -3.21 9.72
C LYS A 110 -38.11 -2.32 10.98
N PRO A 111 -38.87 -1.21 11.00
CA PRO A 111 -39.04 -0.36 12.19
C PRO A 111 -39.41 -1.14 13.46
N GLU A 112 -40.18 -2.23 13.31
CA GLU A 112 -40.57 -3.14 14.39
C GLU A 112 -39.37 -3.75 15.13
N HIS A 113 -38.27 -4.05 14.42
CA HIS A 113 -37.07 -4.62 15.04
C HIS A 113 -36.26 -3.58 15.81
N PHE A 114 -36.25 -2.32 15.37
CA PHE A 114 -35.64 -1.23 16.14
C PHE A 114 -36.44 -0.92 17.41
N GLN A 115 -37.77 -1.09 17.38
CA GLN A 115 -38.59 -1.04 18.59
C GLN A 115 -38.28 -2.19 19.56
N GLU A 116 -38.01 -3.38 19.04
CA GLU A 116 -37.63 -4.55 19.87
C GLU A 116 -36.26 -4.36 20.53
N ILE A 117 -35.28 -3.83 19.79
CA ILE A 117 -33.96 -3.47 20.32
C ILE A 117 -34.09 -2.42 21.43
N ALA A 118 -34.88 -1.37 21.19
CA ALA A 118 -35.15 -0.31 22.15
C ALA A 118 -35.81 -0.82 23.44
N LYS A 119 -36.74 -1.78 23.32
CA LYS A 119 -37.40 -2.44 24.45
C LYS A 119 -36.42 -3.29 25.25
N LEU A 120 -35.61 -4.12 24.60
CA LEU A 120 -34.61 -4.95 25.28
C LEU A 120 -33.57 -4.09 26.00
N TYR A 121 -33.10 -3.02 25.36
CA TYR A 121 -32.20 -2.06 25.96
C TYR A 121 -32.82 -1.40 27.20
N SER A 122 -34.07 -0.95 27.11
CA SER A 122 -34.79 -0.34 28.24
C SER A 122 -35.01 -1.32 29.39
N LEU A 123 -35.28 -2.60 29.11
CA LEU A 123 -35.41 -3.65 30.14
C LEU A 123 -34.08 -3.92 30.86
N GLN A 124 -32.97 -3.93 30.13
CA GLN A 124 -31.64 -4.16 30.69
C GLN A 124 -31.13 -2.93 31.47
N ILE A 125 -31.56 -1.71 31.12
CA ILE A 125 -31.25 -0.48 31.87
C ILE A 125 -32.13 -0.27 33.10
N LEU A 126 -33.40 -0.70 33.08
CA LEU A 126 -34.28 -0.63 34.25
C LEU A 126 -33.75 -1.44 35.45
N SER A 127 -32.89 -2.42 35.20
CA SER A 127 -32.15 -3.16 36.24
C SER A 127 -30.95 -2.37 36.82
N LEU A 128 -30.56 -1.25 36.22
CA LEU A 128 -29.32 -0.54 36.49
C LEU A 128 -29.50 0.94 36.89
N GLU A 129 -30.57 1.65 36.48
CA GLU A 129 -31.07 2.94 37.05
C GLU A 129 -32.18 3.57 36.17
N GLN A 130 -32.98 4.48 36.75
CA GLN A 130 -34.10 5.18 36.08
C GLN A 130 -33.62 6.17 35.00
N LYS A 131 -33.28 5.68 33.81
CA LYS A 131 -32.99 6.50 32.62
C LYS A 131 -34.15 6.47 31.62
N PRO A 132 -34.28 7.51 30.75
CA PRO A 132 -35.39 7.62 29.81
C PRO A 132 -35.40 6.46 28.81
N LYS A 133 -36.60 6.04 28.43
CA LYS A 133 -36.83 4.97 27.45
C LYS A 133 -36.23 5.39 26.11
N LEU A 134 -35.31 4.58 25.59
CA LEU A 134 -34.76 4.76 24.25
C LEU A 134 -35.86 4.51 23.22
N SER A 135 -35.98 5.39 22.22
CA SER A 135 -36.90 5.20 21.09
C SER A 135 -36.29 4.33 20.00
N ALA A 136 -37.12 3.87 19.06
CA ALA A 136 -36.66 3.08 17.91
C ALA A 136 -35.73 3.89 16.99
N ASP A 137 -36.02 5.17 16.80
CA ASP A 137 -35.21 6.06 15.96
C ASP A 137 -33.85 6.35 16.59
N GLU A 138 -33.80 6.59 17.89
CA GLU A 138 -32.54 6.75 18.63
C GLU A 138 -31.71 5.45 18.58
N SER A 139 -32.36 4.29 18.70
CA SER A 139 -31.68 2.99 18.58
C SER A 139 -31.02 2.83 17.22
N LYS A 140 -31.69 3.25 16.15
CA LYS A 140 -31.14 3.23 14.80
C LYS A 140 -29.94 4.17 14.68
N ILE A 141 -30.05 5.41 15.18
CA ILE A 141 -28.96 6.40 15.16
C ILE A 141 -27.72 5.87 15.89
N TRP A 142 -27.90 5.24 17.04
CA TRP A 142 -26.79 4.69 17.83
C TRP A 142 -26.08 3.55 17.09
N LEU A 143 -26.84 2.64 16.47
CA LEU A 143 -26.27 1.57 15.65
C LEU A 143 -25.58 2.11 14.38
N GLU A 144 -26.11 3.18 13.79
CA GLU A 144 -25.44 3.87 12.68
C GLU A 144 -24.13 4.52 13.12
N ASN A 145 -24.09 5.13 14.30
CA ASN A 145 -22.88 5.74 14.86
C ASN A 145 -21.80 4.70 15.15
N ILE A 146 -22.18 3.51 15.64
CA ILE A 146 -21.26 2.36 15.77
C ILE A 146 -20.68 1.99 14.40
N GLY A 147 -21.52 1.89 13.37
CA GLY A 147 -21.08 1.63 12.01
C GLY A 147 -20.14 2.70 11.44
N LYS A 148 -20.39 3.99 11.76
CA LYS A 148 -19.51 5.11 11.38
C LYS A 148 -18.16 5.02 12.09
N ALA A 149 -18.16 4.79 13.39
CA ALA A 149 -16.93 4.61 14.18
C ALA A 149 -16.09 3.45 13.63
N ILE A 150 -16.73 2.32 13.31
CA ILE A 150 -16.06 1.18 12.67
C ILE A 150 -15.53 1.57 11.29
N ARG A 151 -16.30 2.33 10.49
CA ARG A 151 -15.80 2.76 9.17
C ARG A 151 -14.61 3.70 9.29
N GLN A 152 -14.61 4.63 10.25
CA GLN A 152 -13.51 5.55 10.52
C GLN A 152 -12.26 4.81 11.00
N LEU A 153 -12.41 3.79 11.85
CA LEU A 153 -11.31 2.92 12.26
C LEU A 153 -10.68 2.17 11.07
N LEU A 154 -11.50 1.74 10.10
CA LEU A 154 -11.04 0.93 8.96
C LEU A 154 -10.62 1.74 7.72
N ASN A 155 -11.09 2.97 7.61
CA ASN A 155 -10.78 3.89 6.53
C ASN A 155 -10.73 5.29 7.15
N PRO A 156 -9.65 5.65 7.86
CA PRO A 156 -9.50 7.00 8.38
C PRO A 156 -9.62 7.99 7.20
N PRO A 157 -10.45 9.04 7.30
CA PRO A 157 -10.58 10.01 6.22
C PRO A 157 -9.20 10.61 5.91
N LEU A 158 -8.89 10.70 4.61
CA LEU A 158 -7.64 11.29 4.10
C LEU A 158 -7.46 12.76 4.51
N ASP A 159 -8.51 13.39 5.04
CA ASP A 159 -8.50 14.76 5.59
C ASP A 159 -7.99 14.83 7.05
N SER A 160 -7.69 13.69 7.71
CA SER A 160 -7.40 13.66 9.16
C SER A 160 -5.94 13.83 9.59
N LEU A 161 -5.01 14.10 8.67
CA LEU A 161 -3.70 14.64 9.07
C LEU A 161 -3.77 16.13 9.43
N ASP A 162 -4.74 16.87 8.87
CA ASP A 162 -4.88 18.31 9.11
C ASP A 162 -5.85 18.67 10.25
N THR A 163 -6.84 17.81 10.56
CA THR A 163 -7.86 18.16 11.56
C THR A 163 -7.52 17.82 13.01
N TYR A 164 -6.51 16.99 13.28
CA TYR A 164 -6.13 16.67 14.67
C TYR A 164 -5.54 17.88 15.41
N TYR A 165 -4.98 18.85 14.67
CA TYR A 165 -4.46 20.10 15.24
C TYR A 165 -5.53 21.19 15.46
N ALA A 166 -6.69 21.11 14.83
CA ALA A 166 -7.74 22.12 14.91
C ALA A 166 -8.56 22.08 16.22
N GLN A 167 -8.45 20.99 17.00
CA GLN A 167 -9.23 20.83 18.24
C GLN A 167 -8.52 21.33 19.50
N LEU A 168 -7.24 21.73 19.40
CA LEU A 168 -6.44 22.12 20.57
C LEU A 168 -6.37 23.63 20.83
N ASN A 169 -6.71 24.51 19.87
CA ASN A 169 -6.63 25.95 20.08
C ASN A 169 -7.84 26.67 19.47
N GLY A 170 -8.63 27.31 20.34
CA GLY A 170 -9.84 28.05 19.96
C GLY A 170 -9.56 29.30 19.13
N ASP A 171 -10.59 29.66 18.34
CA ASP A 171 -10.86 30.94 17.69
C ASP A 171 -9.66 31.73 17.14
N VAL A 172 -9.21 31.39 15.92
CA VAL A 172 -8.59 32.39 15.03
C VAL A 172 -8.98 32.11 13.57
N SER A 173 -9.47 33.16 12.89
CA SER A 173 -9.85 33.24 11.48
C SER A 173 -8.80 32.64 10.52
N LEU A 174 -9.25 31.71 9.68
CA LEU A 174 -8.45 30.77 8.87
C LEU A 174 -7.98 31.33 7.51
N ILE A 175 -8.02 32.65 7.28
CA ILE A 175 -7.64 33.25 5.98
C ILE A 175 -6.41 34.18 6.08
N ASP A 176 -6.10 34.73 7.25
CA ASP A 176 -5.04 35.75 7.38
C ASP A 176 -3.71 35.23 7.97
N ASN A 177 -3.63 33.94 8.29
CA ASN A 177 -2.37 33.28 8.65
C ASN A 177 -2.20 32.02 7.81
N ILE A 178 -2.11 32.17 6.49
CA ILE A 178 -1.40 31.20 5.67
C ILE A 178 0.09 31.39 5.99
N PRO A 179 0.76 30.52 6.78
CA PRO A 179 2.20 30.52 6.77
C PRO A 179 2.58 30.05 5.36
N ALA A 180 3.20 30.95 4.62
CA ALA A 180 3.97 30.58 3.46
C ALA A 180 4.83 29.36 3.82
N GLN A 181 4.79 28.34 2.97
CA GLN A 181 5.55 27.09 3.10
C GLN A 181 5.14 26.26 4.32
N ILE A 182 4.22 25.31 4.10
CA ILE A 182 4.18 24.09 4.90
C ILE A 182 5.58 23.48 4.76
N LYS A 183 6.39 23.60 5.81
CA LYS A 183 7.58 22.78 6.00
C LYS A 183 7.11 21.34 5.83
N VAL A 184 7.46 20.71 4.72
CA VAL A 184 7.38 19.26 4.61
C VAL A 184 8.33 18.75 5.70
N ASP A 185 7.75 18.14 6.73
CA ASP A 185 8.32 17.88 8.05
C ASP A 185 9.72 17.25 7.97
N GLU A 186 10.74 18.00 8.40
CA GLU A 186 12.09 17.46 8.63
C GLU A 186 12.04 16.22 9.54
N GLU A 187 11.11 16.21 10.51
CA GLU A 187 10.87 15.08 11.42
C GLU A 187 10.30 13.84 10.70
N MET A 188 9.41 14.00 9.73
CA MET A 188 8.84 12.87 8.98
C MET A 188 9.89 12.26 8.03
N ASN A 189 10.69 13.11 7.38
CA ASN A 189 11.83 12.65 6.58
C ASN A 189 12.86 11.93 7.45
N GLN A 190 13.13 12.45 8.66
CA GLN A 190 14.05 11.82 9.60
C GLN A 190 13.55 10.43 10.04
N ILE A 191 12.28 10.28 10.40
CA ILE A 191 11.72 8.97 10.79
C ILE A 191 11.78 7.97 9.63
N VAL A 192 11.53 8.43 8.40
CA VAL A 192 11.63 7.60 7.20
C VAL A 192 13.07 7.13 6.97
N ASP A 193 14.04 8.03 7.09
CA ASP A 193 15.46 7.69 6.95
C ASP A 193 15.94 6.75 8.06
N GLU A 194 15.48 6.96 9.30
CA GLU A 194 15.75 6.05 10.42
C GLU A 194 15.17 4.65 10.17
N LEU A 195 13.93 4.55 9.67
CA LEU A 195 13.32 3.27 9.30
C LEU A 195 14.09 2.58 8.17
N ARG A 196 14.55 3.32 7.17
CA ARG A 196 15.33 2.77 6.05
C ARG A 196 16.68 2.27 6.50
N ASN A 197 17.36 3.04 7.33
CA ASN A 197 18.62 2.62 7.92
C ASN A 197 18.41 1.37 8.76
N PHE A 198 17.39 1.34 9.61
CA PHE A 198 17.03 0.15 10.39
C PHE A 198 16.76 -1.07 9.49
N LEU A 199 15.93 -0.92 8.46
CA LEU A 199 15.62 -1.99 7.51
C LEU A 199 16.84 -2.48 6.76
N SER A 200 17.72 -1.57 6.31
CA SER A 200 18.96 -1.94 5.63
C SER A 200 19.84 -2.77 6.55
N HIS A 201 20.04 -2.33 7.80
CA HIS A 201 20.82 -3.07 8.80
C HIS A 201 20.18 -4.44 9.09
N LEU A 202 18.88 -4.48 9.36
CA LEU A 202 18.14 -5.72 9.64
C LEU A 202 18.29 -6.75 8.50
N LEU A 203 18.15 -6.30 7.25
CA LEU A 203 18.25 -7.18 6.08
C LEU A 203 19.70 -7.57 5.76
N GLU A 204 20.68 -6.71 6.05
CA GLU A 204 22.11 -7.01 5.92
C GLU A 204 22.62 -7.95 7.02
N GLU A 205 22.02 -7.94 8.20
CA GLU A 205 22.35 -8.82 9.33
C GLU A 205 21.75 -10.23 9.23
N LEU A 206 20.85 -10.48 8.27
CA LEU A 206 20.34 -11.83 7.99
C LEU A 206 21.53 -12.78 7.75
N LYS A 207 21.71 -13.72 8.69
CA LYS A 207 22.90 -14.58 8.77
C LYS A 207 22.96 -15.60 7.63
N GLU A 208 21.80 -16.06 7.16
CA GLU A 208 21.73 -17.04 6.09
C GLU A 208 21.67 -16.35 4.73
N THR A 209 22.69 -16.56 3.89
CA THR A 209 22.72 -16.09 2.50
C THR A 209 21.45 -16.48 1.73
N GLN A 210 20.89 -17.65 2.02
CA GLN A 210 19.69 -18.15 1.35
C GLN A 210 18.43 -17.32 1.67
N GLU A 211 18.32 -16.74 2.86
CA GLU A 211 17.19 -15.87 3.23
C GLU A 211 17.22 -14.57 2.40
N LYS A 212 18.40 -13.95 2.28
CA LYS A 212 18.62 -12.76 1.45
C LYS A 212 18.28 -13.02 -0.02
N GLN A 213 18.70 -14.17 -0.54
CA GLN A 213 18.37 -14.60 -1.89
C GLN A 213 16.86 -14.78 -2.08
N MET A 214 16.16 -15.44 -1.15
CA MET A 214 14.70 -15.62 -1.21
C MET A 214 13.97 -14.27 -1.23
N LEU A 215 14.34 -13.35 -0.34
CA LEU A 215 13.73 -12.03 -0.25
C LEU A 215 13.97 -11.22 -1.52
N PHE A 216 15.20 -11.22 -2.05
CA PHE A 216 15.52 -10.53 -3.30
C PHE A 216 14.74 -11.11 -4.50
N LEU A 217 14.72 -12.43 -4.66
CA LEU A 217 13.97 -13.07 -5.75
C LEU A 217 12.47 -12.79 -5.65
N ARG A 218 11.91 -12.81 -4.43
CA ARG A 218 10.47 -12.60 -4.18
C ARG A 218 10.05 -11.14 -4.34
N TYR A 219 10.81 -10.19 -3.81
CA TYR A 219 10.40 -8.78 -3.69
C TYR A 219 11.17 -7.84 -4.61
N GLY A 220 12.42 -8.15 -4.95
CA GLY A 220 13.22 -7.38 -5.93
C GLY A 220 12.88 -7.76 -7.38
N LEU A 221 12.83 -9.06 -7.69
CA LEU A 221 12.46 -9.56 -9.02
C LEU A 221 10.96 -9.91 -9.14
N GLU A 222 10.21 -9.75 -8.05
CA GLU A 222 8.77 -10.02 -7.99
C GLU A 222 8.38 -11.43 -8.48
N LEU A 223 9.25 -12.42 -8.25
CA LEU A 223 9.00 -13.79 -8.65
C LEU A 223 7.91 -14.43 -7.80
N LYS A 224 7.08 -15.28 -8.42
CA LYS A 224 6.15 -16.14 -7.69
C LYS A 224 6.95 -17.19 -6.91
N GLN A 225 6.41 -17.65 -5.79
CA GLN A 225 7.07 -18.63 -4.90
C GLN A 225 7.56 -19.89 -5.63
N ALA A 226 6.81 -20.40 -6.60
CA ALA A 226 7.23 -21.54 -7.42
C ALA A 226 8.46 -21.24 -8.31
N GLN A 227 8.58 -20.00 -8.79
CA GLN A 227 9.73 -19.54 -9.58
C GLN A 227 10.95 -19.34 -8.68
N VAL A 228 10.76 -18.77 -7.48
CA VAL A 228 11.83 -18.66 -6.46
C VAL A 228 12.39 -20.06 -6.13
N GLY A 229 11.53 -21.06 -5.95
CA GLY A 229 11.96 -22.43 -5.69
C GLY A 229 12.81 -23.03 -6.82
N LYS A 230 12.45 -22.77 -8.08
CA LYS A 230 13.24 -23.21 -9.24
C LYS A 230 14.64 -22.59 -9.26
N GLU A 231 14.73 -21.27 -9.03
CA GLU A 231 16.01 -20.56 -8.98
C GLU A 231 16.90 -21.04 -7.82
N LEU A 232 16.31 -21.34 -6.66
CA LEU A 232 17.01 -21.83 -5.47
C LEU A 232 17.17 -23.35 -5.46
N ARG A 233 17.71 -23.93 -6.55
CA ARG A 233 18.05 -25.36 -6.66
C ARG A 233 16.83 -26.30 -6.57
N ASN A 234 15.72 -25.92 -7.20
CA ASN A 234 14.49 -26.71 -7.28
C ASN A 234 13.86 -27.05 -5.92
N GLN A 235 13.82 -26.07 -5.02
CA GLN A 235 13.06 -26.19 -3.78
C GLN A 235 11.55 -26.19 -4.04
N GLU A 236 10.83 -26.99 -3.27
CA GLU A 236 9.38 -27.11 -3.35
C GLU A 236 8.68 -25.80 -2.94
N GLN A 237 7.63 -25.41 -3.67
CA GLN A 237 6.91 -24.15 -3.44
C GLN A 237 6.44 -23.99 -1.99
N TYR A 238 5.96 -25.07 -1.36
CA TYR A 238 5.45 -25.00 0.02
C TYR A 238 6.56 -24.67 1.03
N GLN A 239 7.80 -25.08 0.76
CA GLN A 239 8.95 -24.78 1.61
C GLN A 239 9.31 -23.29 1.49
N ILE A 240 9.34 -22.77 0.26
CA ILE A 240 9.54 -21.34 -0.01
C ILE A 240 8.46 -20.50 0.67
N CYS A 241 7.19 -20.89 0.55
CA CYS A 241 6.07 -20.19 1.17
C CYS A 241 6.23 -20.10 2.69
N ARG A 242 6.50 -21.23 3.35
CA ARG A 242 6.71 -21.28 4.80
C ARG A 242 7.90 -20.42 5.22
N ARG A 243 9.03 -20.49 4.50
CA ARG A 243 10.23 -19.73 4.84
C ARG A 243 10.03 -18.23 4.64
N LEU A 244 9.41 -17.81 3.55
CA LEU A 244 9.06 -16.40 3.32
C LEU A 244 8.08 -15.89 4.38
N GLN A 245 7.10 -16.69 4.80
CA GLN A 245 6.17 -16.28 5.86
C GLN A 245 6.89 -16.11 7.20
N GLN A 246 7.82 -17.00 7.54
CA GLN A 246 8.66 -16.86 8.74
C GLN A 246 9.53 -15.61 8.68
N LEU A 247 10.17 -15.34 7.54
CA LEU A 247 10.98 -14.15 7.32
C LEU A 247 10.15 -12.87 7.42
N ASN A 248 9.00 -12.81 6.75
CA ASN A 248 8.10 -11.66 6.83
C ASN A 248 7.64 -11.41 8.26
N ASN A 249 7.27 -12.47 9.00
CA ASN A 249 6.86 -12.34 10.40
C ASN A 249 8.01 -11.85 11.28
N TYR A 250 9.23 -12.35 11.06
CA TYR A 250 10.42 -11.90 11.76
C TYR A 250 10.68 -10.42 11.50
N ILE A 251 10.80 -10.01 10.24
CA ILE A 251 11.05 -8.62 9.85
C ILE A 251 9.95 -7.70 10.39
N LEU A 252 8.69 -8.11 10.28
CA LEU A 252 7.56 -7.35 10.80
C LEU A 252 7.67 -7.16 12.32
N THR A 253 8.01 -8.22 13.06
CA THR A 253 8.20 -8.15 14.52
C THR A 253 9.31 -7.20 14.90
N GLU A 254 10.44 -7.23 14.18
CA GLU A 254 11.57 -6.33 14.41
C GLU A 254 11.20 -4.87 14.14
N ILE A 255 10.45 -4.59 13.07
CA ILE A 255 9.93 -3.24 12.78
C ILE A 255 8.97 -2.76 13.87
N PHE A 256 8.02 -3.60 14.30
CA PHE A 256 7.08 -3.25 15.37
C PHE A 256 7.81 -2.99 16.69
N THR A 257 8.85 -3.76 16.98
CA THR A 257 9.69 -3.59 18.18
C THR A 257 10.47 -2.27 18.10
N TRP A 258 11.10 -1.98 16.95
CA TRP A 258 11.80 -0.71 16.71
C TRP A 258 10.87 0.49 16.81
N ALA A 259 9.65 0.39 16.26
CA ALA A 259 8.64 1.45 16.28
C ALA A 259 7.87 1.55 17.60
N ASN A 260 8.08 0.63 18.56
CA ASN A 260 7.31 0.52 19.80
C ASN A 260 5.78 0.42 19.57
N LEU A 261 5.37 -0.41 18.60
CA LEU A 261 3.99 -0.64 18.18
C LEU A 261 3.57 -2.11 18.39
N GLU A 262 2.27 -2.38 18.49
CA GLU A 262 1.74 -3.77 18.56
C GLU A 262 1.49 -4.38 17.17
N PRO A 263 1.89 -5.65 16.92
CA PRO A 263 1.68 -6.31 15.62
C PRO A 263 0.20 -6.45 15.24
N SER A 264 -0.18 -6.01 14.04
CA SER A 264 -1.55 -6.17 13.51
C SER A 264 -1.60 -7.17 12.34
N SER A 265 -2.76 -7.78 12.09
CA SER A 265 -2.94 -8.68 10.94
C SER A 265 -2.91 -7.96 9.58
N GLU A 266 -3.01 -6.63 9.56
CA GLU A 266 -2.89 -5.80 8.35
C GLU A 266 -1.42 -5.53 7.98
N GLY A 267 -0.51 -5.58 8.96
CA GLY A 267 0.93 -5.34 8.77
C GLY A 267 1.63 -6.29 7.81
N LEU A 268 1.07 -7.48 7.52
CA LEU A 268 1.64 -8.42 6.55
C LEU A 268 1.49 -7.97 5.08
N ASN A 269 0.48 -7.18 4.74
CA ASN A 269 0.40 -6.61 3.39
C ASN A 269 1.31 -5.39 3.26
N GLU A 270 1.53 -4.69 4.37
CA GLU A 270 2.39 -3.51 4.45
C GLU A 270 3.87 -3.92 4.34
N ILE A 271 4.27 -5.05 4.94
CA ILE A 271 5.66 -5.53 4.86
C ILE A 271 6.07 -5.93 3.44
N GLU A 272 5.17 -6.55 2.66
CA GLU A 272 5.49 -6.86 1.25
C GLU A 272 5.77 -5.58 0.46
N ALA A 273 5.00 -4.51 0.69
CA ALA A 273 5.20 -3.23 0.01
C ALA A 273 6.52 -2.56 0.41
N VAL A 274 6.87 -2.61 1.70
CA VAL A 274 8.14 -2.10 2.24
C VAL A 274 9.32 -2.85 1.63
N LEU A 275 9.26 -4.19 1.59
CA LEU A 275 10.34 -5.01 1.02
C LEU A 275 10.47 -4.82 -0.49
N CYS A 276 9.36 -4.72 -1.23
CA CYS A 276 9.38 -4.38 -2.65
C CYS A 276 10.06 -3.03 -2.89
N GLN A 277 9.75 -2.01 -2.08
CA GLN A 277 10.36 -0.69 -2.19
C GLN A 277 11.87 -0.76 -1.90
N TYR A 278 12.27 -1.38 -0.80
CA TYR A 278 13.68 -1.53 -0.42
C TYR A 278 14.51 -2.16 -1.55
N TYR A 279 14.03 -3.29 -2.10
CA TYR A 279 14.74 -3.95 -3.19
C TYR A 279 14.65 -3.18 -4.51
N SER A 280 13.57 -2.43 -4.75
CA SER A 280 13.48 -1.51 -5.89
C SER A 280 14.57 -0.44 -5.82
N GLU A 281 14.80 0.17 -4.65
CA GLU A 281 15.84 1.19 -4.44
C GLU A 281 17.24 0.59 -4.59
N LYS A 282 17.49 -0.63 -4.07
CA LYS A 282 18.75 -1.35 -4.32
C LYS A 282 18.97 -1.61 -5.80
N ILE A 283 17.92 -2.00 -6.53
CA ILE A 283 17.98 -2.19 -7.99
C ILE A 283 18.33 -0.88 -8.68
N ASP A 284 17.66 0.22 -8.36
CA ASP A 284 17.98 1.55 -8.90
C ASP A 284 19.44 1.94 -8.62
N GLY A 285 19.97 1.57 -7.45
CA GLY A 285 21.39 1.70 -7.11
C GLY A 285 22.32 0.94 -8.07
N PHE A 286 21.98 -0.30 -8.46
CA PHE A 286 22.75 -1.05 -9.47
C PHE A 286 22.76 -0.33 -10.82
N PHE A 287 21.60 0.16 -11.27
CA PHE A 287 21.51 0.91 -12.52
C PHE A 287 22.32 2.19 -12.48
N ALA A 288 22.20 2.97 -11.39
CA ALA A 288 22.92 4.23 -11.21
C ALA A 288 24.44 4.02 -11.32
N ARG A 289 24.97 3.03 -10.59
CA ARG A 289 26.40 2.65 -10.67
C ARG A 289 26.78 2.22 -12.07
N THR A 290 25.98 1.37 -12.71
CA THR A 290 26.27 0.86 -14.06
C THR A 290 26.31 1.98 -15.10
N ILE A 291 25.34 2.90 -15.07
CA ILE A 291 25.25 4.02 -16.03
C ILE A 291 26.42 5.00 -15.85
N GLN A 292 26.94 5.18 -14.63
CA GLN A 292 28.11 6.03 -14.40
C GLN A 292 29.37 5.55 -15.14
N PHE A 293 29.50 4.23 -15.35
CA PHE A 293 30.62 3.66 -16.11
C PHE A 293 30.45 3.76 -17.63
N LEU A 294 29.28 4.19 -18.14
CA LEU A 294 29.10 4.41 -19.57
C LEU A 294 29.93 5.60 -20.07
N GLY A 295 30.60 5.40 -21.20
CA GLY A 295 31.29 6.45 -21.93
C GLY A 295 30.33 7.58 -22.34
N ARG A 296 30.88 8.78 -22.56
CA ARG A 296 30.10 9.97 -22.93
C ARG A 296 29.25 9.75 -24.17
N GLN A 297 29.80 9.12 -25.21
CA GLN A 297 29.08 8.81 -26.45
C GLN A 297 27.91 7.85 -26.19
N SER A 298 28.12 6.78 -25.43
CA SER A 298 27.06 5.82 -25.09
C SER A 298 25.91 6.48 -24.30
N ARG A 299 26.23 7.36 -23.36
CA ARG A 299 25.22 8.14 -22.62
C ARG A 299 24.43 9.07 -23.52
N GLU A 300 25.09 9.75 -24.46
CA GLU A 300 24.43 10.64 -25.41
C GLU A 300 23.48 9.87 -26.34
N VAL A 301 23.92 8.71 -26.85
CA VAL A 301 23.08 7.85 -27.70
C VAL A 301 21.85 7.35 -26.94
N LEU A 302 22.01 6.93 -25.68
CA LEU A 302 20.88 6.54 -24.83
C LEU A 302 19.93 7.71 -24.56
N LYS A 303 20.47 8.92 -24.31
CA LYS A 303 19.67 10.14 -24.10
C LYS A 303 18.80 10.44 -25.31
N LEU A 304 19.40 10.46 -26.50
CA LEU A 304 18.70 10.75 -27.75
C LEU A 304 17.64 9.69 -28.06
N PHE A 305 17.92 8.42 -27.77
CA PHE A 305 16.99 7.31 -28.05
C PHE A 305 15.83 7.23 -27.05
N TYR A 306 16.10 7.19 -25.74
CA TYR A 306 15.06 6.95 -24.74
C TYR A 306 14.35 8.23 -24.27
N ILE A 307 15.07 9.36 -24.16
CA ILE A 307 14.51 10.61 -23.63
C ILE A 307 13.94 11.46 -24.77
N VAL A 308 14.76 11.73 -25.80
CA VAL A 308 14.34 12.58 -26.94
C VAL A 308 13.47 11.80 -27.93
N LYS A 309 13.53 10.46 -27.91
CA LYS A 309 12.75 9.55 -28.76
C LYS A 309 13.05 9.71 -30.26
N LEU A 310 14.32 9.99 -30.57
CA LEU A 310 14.80 10.05 -31.96
C LEU A 310 14.95 8.64 -32.55
N LYS A 311 14.71 8.54 -33.85
CA LYS A 311 14.97 7.32 -34.61
C LYS A 311 16.48 7.12 -34.77
N PRO A 312 16.97 5.86 -34.91
CA PRO A 312 18.40 5.60 -35.10
C PRO A 312 19.06 6.39 -36.25
N SER A 313 18.32 6.68 -37.32
CA SER A 313 18.81 7.52 -38.43
C SER A 313 19.09 8.96 -38.01
N GLU A 314 18.17 9.58 -37.25
CA GLU A 314 18.29 10.97 -36.76
C GLU A 314 19.38 11.10 -35.69
N ILE A 315 19.58 10.04 -34.90
CA ILE A 315 20.71 9.95 -33.96
C ILE A 315 22.03 9.88 -34.74
N GLY A 316 22.05 9.07 -35.81
CA GLY A 316 23.21 8.94 -36.70
C GLY A 316 23.67 10.28 -37.27
N ASP A 317 22.73 11.10 -37.73
CA ASP A 317 23.02 12.46 -38.22
C ASP A 317 23.68 13.34 -37.14
N LYS A 318 23.28 13.19 -35.87
CA LYS A 318 23.83 13.98 -34.74
C LYS A 318 25.21 13.52 -34.29
N ILE A 319 25.52 12.24 -34.42
CA ILE A 319 26.79 11.66 -33.95
C ILE A 319 27.75 11.30 -35.09
N HIS A 320 27.39 11.65 -36.33
CA HIS A 320 28.13 11.32 -37.55
C HIS A 320 28.36 9.81 -37.73
N ALA A 321 27.30 9.02 -37.51
CA ALA A 321 27.29 7.57 -37.72
C ALA A 321 26.11 7.15 -38.62
N SER A 322 26.24 6.00 -39.29
CA SER A 322 25.14 5.40 -40.05
C SER A 322 24.04 4.86 -39.11
N GLU A 323 22.83 4.70 -39.64
CA GLU A 323 21.71 4.11 -38.89
C GLU A 323 22.07 2.71 -38.33
N GLN A 324 22.82 1.91 -39.09
CA GLN A 324 23.22 0.57 -38.67
C GLN A 324 24.22 0.63 -37.51
N GLU A 325 25.23 1.50 -37.58
CA GLU A 325 26.19 1.70 -36.48
C GLU A 325 25.49 2.16 -35.20
N VAL A 326 24.46 3.01 -35.29
CA VAL A 326 23.67 3.42 -34.13
C VAL A 326 22.89 2.25 -33.54
N LYS A 327 22.27 1.40 -34.38
CA LYS A 327 21.54 0.20 -33.92
C LYS A 327 22.48 -0.79 -33.23
N ASP A 328 23.64 -1.04 -33.82
CA ASP A 328 24.65 -1.95 -33.28
C ASP A 328 25.19 -1.42 -31.95
N LEU A 329 25.44 -0.10 -31.86
CA LEU A 329 25.86 0.55 -30.63
C LEU A 329 24.79 0.48 -29.53
N LEU A 330 23.51 0.76 -29.85
CA LEU A 330 22.40 0.61 -28.90
C LEU A 330 22.29 -0.83 -28.38
N GLN A 331 22.41 -1.81 -29.27
CA GLN A 331 22.40 -3.22 -28.90
C GLN A 331 23.57 -3.58 -27.99
N ALA A 332 24.79 -3.15 -28.33
CA ALA A 332 25.98 -3.38 -27.52
C ALA A 332 25.85 -2.76 -26.12
N ILE A 333 25.33 -1.52 -26.03
CA ILE A 333 25.09 -0.83 -24.75
C ILE A 333 24.07 -1.61 -23.91
N ARG A 334 22.96 -2.06 -24.51
CA ARG A 334 21.93 -2.85 -23.80
C ARG A 334 22.48 -4.18 -23.27
N GLN A 335 23.22 -4.91 -24.10
CA GLN A 335 23.84 -6.18 -23.69
C GLN A 335 24.86 -6.00 -22.57
N TRP A 336 25.64 -4.93 -22.64
CA TRP A 336 26.58 -4.57 -21.58
C TRP A 336 25.85 -4.19 -20.29
N LEU A 337 24.85 -3.32 -20.35
CA LEU A 337 24.03 -2.93 -19.19
C LEU A 337 23.41 -4.15 -18.51
N TYR A 338 22.78 -5.03 -19.29
CA TYR A 338 22.20 -6.26 -18.78
C TYR A 338 23.23 -7.13 -18.06
N SER A 339 24.37 -7.39 -18.72
CA SER A 339 25.44 -8.22 -18.15
C SER A 339 25.99 -7.63 -16.85
N SER A 340 26.27 -6.32 -16.85
CA SER A 340 26.85 -5.62 -15.69
C SER A 340 25.88 -5.49 -14.51
N ILE A 341 24.58 -5.30 -14.76
CA ILE A 341 23.57 -5.28 -13.69
C ILE A 341 23.38 -6.69 -13.13
N THR A 342 23.32 -7.69 -13.99
CA THR A 342 23.19 -9.10 -13.57
C THR A 342 24.38 -9.49 -12.70
N GLU A 343 25.61 -9.20 -13.13
CA GLU A 343 26.82 -9.48 -12.36
C GLU A 343 26.83 -8.79 -11.00
N GLN A 344 26.46 -7.50 -10.94
CA GLN A 344 26.35 -6.77 -9.67
C GLN A 344 25.34 -7.39 -8.72
N ILE A 345 24.16 -7.76 -9.23
CA ILE A 345 23.14 -8.44 -8.43
C ILE A 345 23.67 -9.78 -7.92
N GLN A 346 24.32 -10.57 -8.77
CA GLN A 346 24.87 -11.87 -8.40
C GLN A 346 25.93 -11.76 -7.30
N VAL A 347 26.78 -10.74 -7.37
CA VAL A 347 27.81 -10.47 -6.35
C VAL A 347 27.17 -9.99 -5.04
N GLU A 348 26.31 -8.97 -5.09
CA GLU A 348 25.77 -8.34 -3.88
C GLU A 348 24.76 -9.23 -3.15
N ILE A 349 23.92 -9.96 -3.89
CA ILE A 349 22.95 -10.92 -3.34
C ILE A 349 23.56 -12.32 -3.13
N GLN A 350 24.80 -12.52 -3.59
CA GLN A 350 25.52 -13.80 -3.56
C GLN A 350 24.72 -14.93 -4.22
N ILE A 351 24.04 -14.64 -5.33
CA ILE A 351 23.17 -15.57 -6.05
C ILE A 351 23.77 -15.96 -7.40
N GLN A 352 23.63 -17.22 -7.79
CA GLN A 352 23.90 -17.67 -9.15
C GLN A 352 22.57 -17.89 -9.86
N PHE A 353 22.28 -17.08 -10.88
CA PHE A 353 21.09 -17.27 -11.68
C PHE A 353 21.26 -18.45 -12.64
N GLN A 354 20.16 -19.15 -12.90
CA GLN A 354 20.16 -20.16 -13.94
C GLN A 354 20.25 -19.48 -15.31
N PRO A 355 21.11 -19.95 -16.23
CA PRO A 355 21.15 -19.44 -17.59
C PRO A 355 19.77 -19.57 -18.23
N GLN A 356 19.25 -18.47 -18.79
CA GLN A 356 17.90 -18.37 -19.35
C GLN A 356 16.78 -18.67 -18.33
N GLY A 357 17.09 -18.53 -17.04
CA GLY A 357 16.16 -18.66 -15.94
C GLY A 357 15.12 -17.54 -15.91
N VAL A 358 14.12 -17.70 -15.05
CA VAL A 358 13.06 -16.69 -14.90
C VAL A 358 13.63 -15.42 -14.29
N ALA A 359 14.62 -15.54 -13.41
CA ALA A 359 15.31 -14.40 -12.80
C ALA A 359 16.05 -13.55 -13.84
N GLU A 360 16.86 -14.18 -14.70
CA GLU A 360 17.56 -13.50 -15.81
C GLU A 360 16.59 -12.77 -16.75
N HIS A 361 15.51 -13.45 -17.15
CA HIS A 361 14.48 -12.83 -17.99
C HIS A 361 13.81 -11.63 -17.31
N LYS A 362 13.58 -11.71 -16.00
CA LYS A 362 13.04 -10.58 -15.22
C LYS A 362 14.01 -9.41 -15.11
N ILE A 363 15.30 -9.67 -14.92
CA ILE A 363 16.33 -8.63 -14.92
C ILE A 363 16.36 -7.94 -16.29
N HIS A 364 16.32 -8.70 -17.38
CA HIS A 364 16.26 -8.12 -18.73
C HIS A 364 15.04 -7.20 -18.91
N LEU A 365 13.85 -7.65 -18.50
CA LEU A 365 12.63 -6.84 -18.57
C LEU A 365 12.71 -5.58 -17.69
N LEU A 366 13.27 -5.70 -16.48
CA LEU A 366 13.49 -4.57 -15.58
C LEU A 366 14.46 -3.56 -16.21
N THR A 367 15.53 -4.01 -16.84
CA THR A 367 16.48 -3.16 -17.56
C THR A 367 15.81 -2.35 -18.64
N GLU A 368 15.03 -2.97 -19.52
CA GLU A 368 14.34 -2.23 -20.58
C GLU A 368 13.31 -1.24 -20.02
N ASN A 369 12.54 -1.64 -19.00
CA ASN A 369 11.49 -0.77 -18.42
C ASN A 369 12.06 0.39 -17.61
N ARG A 370 13.16 0.18 -16.88
CA ARG A 370 13.75 1.20 -16.00
C ARG A 370 14.70 2.13 -16.72
N LEU A 371 15.25 1.75 -17.88
CA LEU A 371 16.18 2.60 -18.62
C LEU A 371 15.61 3.99 -18.91
N GLU A 372 14.37 4.11 -19.40
CA GLU A 372 13.75 5.42 -19.65
C GLU A 372 13.64 6.26 -18.36
N THR A 373 13.19 5.64 -17.26
CA THR A 373 12.97 6.32 -15.98
C THR A 373 14.29 6.78 -15.35
N ILE A 374 15.31 5.93 -15.37
CA ILE A 374 16.61 6.21 -14.74
C ILE A 374 17.40 7.22 -15.56
N LEU A 375 17.37 7.13 -16.89
CA LEU A 375 18.04 8.13 -17.75
C LEU A 375 17.46 9.53 -17.52
N GLN A 376 16.15 9.66 -17.25
CA GLN A 376 15.52 10.95 -16.90
C GLN A 376 16.01 11.54 -15.57
N LEU A 377 16.43 10.71 -14.61
CA LEU A 377 16.94 11.15 -13.31
C LEU A 377 18.43 11.53 -13.36
N TYR A 378 19.22 10.87 -14.20
CA TYR A 378 20.70 11.00 -14.20
C TYR A 378 21.30 11.80 -15.37
N LEU A 379 20.52 12.16 -16.39
CA LEU A 379 20.99 12.92 -17.56
C LEU A 379 20.38 14.32 -17.69
N GLN A 380 19.76 14.82 -16.61
CA GLN A 380 19.56 16.26 -16.38
C GLN A 380 20.91 16.88 -16.01
#